data_AF-U6D7X6-F1
#
_entry.id   AF-U6D7X6-F1
#
_cell.length_a   1.000
_cell.length_b   1.000
_cell.length_c   1.000
_cell.angle_alpha   90.00
_cell.angle_beta   90.00
_cell.angle_gamma   90.00
#
_symmetry.space_group_name_H-M   'P 1'
#
loop_
_entity.id
_entity.type
_entity.pdbx_description
1 polymer ?
#
loop_
_entity_poly.entity_id
_entity_poly.type
_entity_poly.pdbx_seq_one_letter_code
_entity_poly.pdbx_strand_id
1 'polypeptide(L)'
;GALLAGGMAPTGATDNSPTSNSLEGGTDATAYWWGEWTKWTACSRSCGAGVTSQERHCLQQRRTSVLGAGNRTCTGTSKRYQLCRVQECPPDGRSFREEQCISFNSRVYDGRTHQWKPLYPDDYVHISSKPCDLHCTTADGQRQLMVPARDGTSCKLTDLRGVCVSGKCEPIGCDGVLFSTHTLDKCGVCQGDGSSCTHVTGNYRKGNAHLGYSLVTHIPAGARDIQIVERKKSADVLALADEAGYYFFNGNFKVDSPKNFNIAGTVVKYRRPMDVYETGIEYIVAQGPTNQGLNVMVWNQNGKSPSITFEYTLLQPPRCWAS
;
A
#
# COMPACT_ATOMS: atom_id res chain seq x y z
N GLY A 1 92.36 -51.61 -58.85
CA GLY A 1 91.24 -51.11 -58.00
C GLY A 1 91.28 -49.60 -58.00
N ALA A 2 90.14 -48.92 -57.82
CA ALA A 2 90.02 -47.47 -57.92
C ALA A 2 88.81 -46.92 -57.13
N LEU A 3 88.77 -45.58 -56.93
CA LEU A 3 87.67 -44.72 -56.44
C LEU A 3 87.40 -44.74 -54.90
N LEU A 4 86.92 -43.69 -54.20
CA LEU A 4 86.84 -42.20 -54.39
C LEU A 4 86.51 -41.51 -53.02
N ALA A 5 86.24 -40.19 -52.95
CA ALA A 5 86.24 -39.33 -51.73
C ALA A 5 84.90 -38.61 -51.32
N GLY A 6 84.84 -38.01 -50.11
CA GLY A 6 83.80 -37.11 -49.52
C GLY A 6 84.04 -36.88 -48.00
N GLY A 7 83.46 -35.95 -47.20
CA GLY A 7 82.46 -34.86 -47.37
C GLY A 7 82.61 -33.75 -46.27
N MET A 8 81.53 -33.07 -45.78
CA MET A 8 81.62 -31.88 -44.86
C MET A 8 80.48 -31.65 -43.82
N ALA A 9 80.87 -31.18 -42.61
CA ALA A 9 80.33 -30.04 -41.80
C ALA A 9 78.93 -30.10 -41.06
N PRO A 10 78.45 -29.08 -40.29
CA PRO A 10 78.25 -29.22 -38.82
C PRO A 10 76.91 -28.70 -38.18
N THR A 11 76.64 -29.07 -36.92
CA THR A 11 75.59 -28.53 -36.01
C THR A 11 76.00 -28.77 -34.54
N GLY A 12 75.57 -28.05 -33.49
CA GLY A 12 74.72 -26.85 -33.36
C GLY A 12 74.18 -26.75 -31.92
N ALA A 13 74.31 -25.59 -31.26
CA ALA A 13 73.66 -25.28 -29.97
C ALA A 13 73.46 -23.76 -29.85
N THR A 14 72.22 -23.32 -29.75
CA THR A 14 71.82 -21.91 -29.86
C THR A 14 71.29 -21.37 -28.53
N ASP A 15 71.83 -20.23 -28.08
CA ASP A 15 71.20 -19.40 -27.05
C ASP A 15 69.86 -18.85 -27.56
N ASN A 16 68.77 -19.50 -27.18
CA ASN A 16 67.43 -19.03 -27.49
C ASN A 16 67.01 -17.92 -26.52
N SER A 17 67.23 -16.66 -26.94
CA SER A 17 66.46 -15.52 -26.45
C SER A 17 65.25 -15.26 -27.36
N PRO A 18 64.01 -15.53 -26.91
CA PRO A 18 62.84 -14.85 -27.40
C PRO A 18 62.53 -13.66 -26.48
N THR A 19 62.41 -12.48 -27.06
CA THR A 19 61.92 -11.27 -26.39
C THR A 19 60.53 -11.51 -25.81
N SER A 20 60.43 -11.64 -24.49
CA SER A 20 59.15 -11.52 -23.79
C SER A 20 58.66 -10.09 -23.92
N ASN A 21 57.65 -9.87 -24.77
CA ASN A 21 56.87 -8.64 -24.80
C ASN A 21 56.04 -8.55 -23.51
N SER A 22 56.70 -8.23 -22.40
CA SER A 22 56.08 -7.86 -21.15
C SER A 22 55.48 -6.47 -21.31
N LEU A 23 54.28 -6.42 -21.92
CA LEU A 23 53.33 -5.33 -21.73
C LEU A 23 53.19 -5.16 -20.22
N GLU A 24 53.74 -4.08 -19.69
CA GLU A 24 53.62 -3.75 -18.27
C GLU A 24 52.14 -3.74 -17.91
N GLY A 25 51.75 -4.65 -17.01
CA GLY A 25 50.40 -4.78 -16.50
C GLY A 25 50.06 -3.62 -15.58
N GLY A 26 49.99 -2.41 -16.14
CA GLY A 26 49.50 -1.23 -15.46
C GLY A 26 48.12 -1.52 -14.89
N THR A 27 48.01 -1.46 -13.57
CA THR A 27 46.77 -1.75 -12.86
C THR A 27 45.74 -0.67 -13.21
N ASP A 28 44.80 -1.01 -14.10
CA ASP A 28 43.72 -0.12 -14.59
C ASP A 28 42.79 0.29 -13.43
N ALA A 29 43.18 1.36 -12.73
CA ALA A 29 42.53 1.84 -11.53
C ALA A 29 41.30 2.68 -11.92
N THR A 30 40.20 2.00 -12.22
CA THR A 30 38.92 2.67 -12.49
C THR A 30 38.37 3.31 -11.21
N ALA A 31 38.26 4.63 -11.22
CA ALA A 31 37.63 5.40 -10.15
C ALA A 31 36.12 5.49 -10.38
N TYR A 32 35.33 5.39 -9.31
CA TYR A 32 33.87 5.42 -9.32
C TYR A 32 33.36 6.54 -8.41
N TRP A 33 32.38 7.33 -8.87
CA TRP A 33 31.68 8.31 -8.04
C TRP A 33 30.24 8.52 -8.50
N TRP A 34 29.40 9.05 -7.61
CA TRP A 34 28.04 9.40 -7.97
C TRP A 34 28.00 10.66 -8.82
N GLY A 35 27.30 10.61 -9.96
CA GLY A 35 26.87 11.80 -10.66
C GLY A 35 25.83 12.59 -9.87
N GLU A 36 25.54 13.80 -10.37
CA GLU A 36 24.46 14.64 -9.85
C GLU A 36 23.12 13.91 -9.92
N TRP A 37 22.22 14.26 -9.00
CA TRP A 37 20.84 13.77 -9.06
C TRP A 37 20.05 14.48 -10.16
N THR A 38 19.16 13.73 -10.82
CA THR A 38 18.15 14.33 -11.70
C THR A 38 17.22 15.25 -10.91
N LYS A 39 16.50 16.13 -11.64
CA LYS A 39 15.30 16.75 -11.08
C LYS A 39 14.30 15.66 -10.66
N TRP A 40 13.48 15.97 -9.65
CA TRP A 40 12.34 15.13 -9.26
C TRP A 40 11.39 14.91 -10.44
N THR A 41 10.87 13.70 -10.59
CA THR A 41 9.81 13.40 -11.57
C THR A 41 8.50 14.11 -11.21
N ALA A 42 7.55 14.14 -12.15
CA ALA A 42 6.16 14.44 -11.80
C ALA A 42 5.66 13.51 -10.67
N CYS A 43 4.66 13.99 -9.91
CA CYS A 43 4.00 13.19 -8.89
C CYS A 43 3.25 12.03 -9.55
N SER A 44 3.32 10.82 -8.97
CA SER A 44 2.68 9.64 -9.56
C SER A 44 1.15 9.63 -9.54
N ARG A 45 0.54 10.63 -8.88
CA ARG A 45 -0.91 10.86 -8.81
C ARG A 45 -1.24 12.30 -9.19
N SER A 46 -2.43 12.49 -9.77
CA SER A 46 -3.00 13.81 -10.09
C SER A 46 -3.69 14.50 -8.91
N CYS A 47 -4.07 13.74 -7.88
CA CYS A 47 -4.68 14.25 -6.65
C CYS A 47 -4.22 13.45 -5.42
N GLY A 48 -4.35 14.05 -4.24
CA GLY A 48 -3.98 13.49 -2.95
C GLY A 48 -2.46 13.37 -2.76
N ALA A 49 -2.05 12.35 -2.02
CA ALA A 49 -0.64 12.02 -1.80
C ALA A 49 -0.18 10.90 -2.73
N GLY A 50 0.85 11.17 -3.54
CA GLY A 50 1.55 10.22 -4.40
C GLY A 50 3.06 10.19 -4.08
N VAL A 51 3.85 9.60 -4.99
CA VAL A 51 5.31 9.52 -4.86
C VAL A 51 5.98 10.21 -6.05
N THR A 52 7.10 10.89 -5.81
CA THR A 52 8.04 11.34 -6.84
C THR A 52 9.41 10.71 -6.59
N SER A 53 10.18 10.55 -7.67
CA SER A 53 11.50 9.92 -7.63
C SER A 53 12.55 10.80 -8.31
N GLN A 54 13.81 10.60 -7.96
CA GLN A 54 14.95 11.12 -8.71
C GLN A 54 16.05 10.06 -8.72
N GLU A 55 16.86 10.09 -9.78
CA GLU A 55 17.89 9.10 -10.05
C GLU A 55 19.25 9.76 -10.17
N ARG A 56 20.31 8.97 -10.02
CA ARG A 56 21.70 9.35 -10.30
C ARG A 56 22.44 8.14 -10.82
N HIS A 57 23.39 8.36 -11.71
CA HIS A 57 24.20 7.30 -12.28
C HIS A 57 25.55 7.20 -11.55
N CYS A 58 26.05 5.97 -11.39
CA CYS A 58 27.42 5.75 -10.96
C CYS A 58 28.33 6.02 -12.16
N LEU A 59 29.11 7.10 -12.08
CA LEU A 59 30.07 7.49 -13.10
C LEU A 59 31.39 6.76 -12.83
N GLN A 60 32.09 6.39 -13.91
CA GLN A 60 33.37 5.72 -13.85
C GLN A 60 34.39 6.38 -14.79
N GLN A 61 35.65 6.45 -14.35
CA GLN A 61 36.76 6.92 -15.17
C GLN A 61 38.01 6.08 -14.90
N ARG A 62 38.61 5.53 -15.95
CA ARG A 62 39.93 4.89 -15.86
C ARG A 62 40.97 5.91 -15.40
N ARG A 63 41.73 5.57 -14.36
CA ARG A 63 42.95 6.27 -13.96
C ARG A 63 44.12 5.32 -14.05
N THR A 64 45.25 5.82 -14.53
CA THR A 64 46.50 5.06 -14.65
C THR A 64 47.27 4.93 -13.33
N SER A 65 46.85 5.60 -12.26
CA SER A 65 47.43 5.42 -10.92
C SER A 65 46.50 5.85 -9.78
N VAL A 66 46.20 4.92 -8.88
CA VAL A 66 45.89 5.18 -7.45
C VAL A 66 46.42 3.99 -6.64
N LEU A 67 47.19 4.26 -5.58
CA LEU A 67 47.56 3.27 -4.57
C LEU A 67 46.33 2.96 -3.69
N GLY A 68 45.73 1.80 -3.86
CA GLY A 68 44.71 1.28 -2.94
C GLY A 68 43.65 0.42 -3.61
N ALA A 69 43.42 -0.78 -3.08
CA ALA A 69 42.33 -1.69 -3.47
C ALA A 69 40.97 -1.23 -2.89
N GLY A 70 40.59 0.03 -3.15
CA GLY A 70 39.31 0.61 -2.74
C GLY A 70 38.15 0.17 -3.65
N ASN A 71 36.96 0.02 -3.06
CA ASN A 71 35.76 -0.57 -3.66
C ASN A 71 35.51 -0.23 -5.15
N ARG A 72 35.21 -1.28 -5.94
CA ARG A 72 35.02 -1.27 -7.40
C ARG A 72 33.65 -0.74 -7.88
N THR A 73 32.87 -0.07 -7.01
CA THR A 73 31.52 0.43 -7.31
C THR A 73 31.14 1.61 -6.41
N CYS A 74 30.19 2.43 -6.86
CA CYS A 74 29.59 3.47 -6.01
C CYS A 74 28.73 2.86 -4.88
N THR A 75 28.89 3.34 -3.65
CA THR A 75 28.14 2.88 -2.48
C THR A 75 26.90 3.74 -2.19
N GLY A 76 25.79 3.12 -1.81
CA GLY A 76 24.50 3.79 -1.57
C GLY A 76 23.51 3.63 -2.73
N THR A 77 22.38 4.35 -2.69
CA THR A 77 21.30 4.19 -3.68
C THR A 77 21.51 5.03 -4.94
N SER A 78 21.13 4.48 -6.09
CA SER A 78 21.04 5.18 -7.38
C SER A 78 19.70 5.90 -7.58
N LYS A 79 18.68 5.56 -6.80
CA LYS A 79 17.33 6.14 -6.85
C LYS A 79 16.86 6.50 -5.44
N ARG A 80 16.18 7.64 -5.30
CA ARG A 80 15.50 8.04 -4.06
C ARG A 80 14.10 8.53 -4.34
N TYR A 81 13.25 8.41 -3.32
CA TYR A 81 11.82 8.67 -3.39
C TYR A 81 11.41 9.62 -2.28
N GLN A 82 10.39 10.42 -2.53
CA GLN A 82 9.69 11.20 -1.49
C GLN A 82 8.20 11.24 -1.79
N LEU A 83 7.39 11.54 -0.77
CA LEU A 83 5.98 11.85 -0.97
C LEU A 83 5.82 13.19 -1.67
N CYS A 84 4.81 13.28 -2.52
CA CYS A 84 4.34 14.52 -3.12
C CYS A 84 2.84 14.68 -2.83
N ARG A 85 2.43 15.90 -2.50
CA ARG A 85 1.02 16.25 -2.28
C ARG A 85 0.57 17.17 -3.40
N VAL A 86 -0.55 16.84 -4.01
CA VAL A 86 -1.25 17.67 -5.02
C VAL A 86 -2.54 18.20 -4.37
N GLN A 87 -3.48 18.75 -5.14
CA GLN A 87 -4.83 19.05 -4.65
C GLN A 87 -5.49 17.79 -4.06
N GLU A 88 -6.40 17.96 -3.10
CA GLU A 88 -7.16 16.83 -2.55
C GLU A 88 -8.01 16.16 -3.65
N CYS A 89 -8.21 14.84 -3.53
CA CYS A 89 -9.09 14.14 -4.44
C CYS A 89 -10.55 14.49 -4.12
N PRO A 90 -11.47 14.52 -5.10
CA PRO A 90 -12.90 14.70 -4.85
C PRO A 90 -13.42 13.70 -3.79
N PRO A 91 -14.37 14.08 -2.91
CA PRO A 91 -14.89 13.18 -1.87
C PRO A 91 -15.49 11.88 -2.43
N ASP A 92 -16.28 12.01 -3.50
CA ASP A 92 -16.85 10.89 -4.28
C ASP A 92 -15.84 10.27 -5.26
N GLY A 93 -14.57 10.66 -5.16
CA GLY A 93 -13.48 10.19 -6.01
C GLY A 93 -13.17 8.72 -5.79
N ARG A 94 -12.77 8.05 -6.87
CA ARG A 94 -12.40 6.63 -6.86
C ARG A 94 -11.10 6.40 -6.10
N SER A 95 -10.88 5.19 -5.61
CA SER A 95 -9.57 4.84 -5.05
C SER A 95 -8.51 4.74 -6.16
N PHE A 96 -7.24 5.03 -5.87
CA PHE A 96 -6.20 4.92 -6.91
C PHE A 96 -6.00 3.47 -7.40
N ARG A 97 -6.43 2.45 -6.62
CA ARG A 97 -6.50 1.05 -7.07
C ARG A 97 -7.66 0.82 -8.04
N GLU A 98 -8.81 1.44 -7.77
CA GLU A 98 -9.97 1.40 -8.64
C GLU A 98 -9.70 2.10 -9.99
N GLU A 99 -9.05 3.27 -9.99
CA GLU A 99 -8.60 3.95 -11.21
C GLU A 99 -7.66 3.07 -12.04
N GLN A 100 -6.70 2.39 -11.39
CA GLN A 100 -5.82 1.46 -12.07
C GLN A 100 -6.56 0.24 -12.64
N CYS A 101 -7.52 -0.34 -11.93
CA CYS A 101 -8.34 -1.43 -12.46
C CYS A 101 -9.20 -0.97 -13.65
N ILE A 102 -9.85 0.20 -13.55
CA ILE A 102 -10.66 0.78 -14.62
C ILE A 102 -9.82 1.07 -15.88
N SER A 103 -8.50 1.31 -15.73
CA SER A 103 -7.60 1.45 -16.88
C SER A 103 -7.45 0.18 -17.75
N PHE A 104 -7.97 -0.96 -17.29
CA PHE A 104 -8.09 -2.20 -18.08
C PHE A 104 -9.45 -2.34 -18.80
N ASN A 105 -10.45 -1.47 -18.53
CA ASN A 105 -11.79 -1.60 -19.13
C ASN A 105 -11.82 -1.40 -20.65
N SER A 106 -10.89 -0.60 -21.18
CA SER A 106 -10.70 -0.40 -22.62
C SER A 106 -9.88 -1.50 -23.29
N ARG A 107 -9.33 -2.46 -22.53
CA ARG A 107 -8.58 -3.58 -23.10
C ARG A 107 -9.49 -4.75 -23.41
N VAL A 108 -9.25 -5.36 -24.57
CA VAL A 108 -9.98 -6.54 -25.04
C VAL A 108 -9.29 -7.80 -24.51
N TYR A 109 -10.06 -8.63 -23.82
CA TYR A 109 -9.68 -9.97 -23.36
C TYR A 109 -10.65 -10.97 -23.98
N ASP A 110 -10.15 -12.01 -24.64
CA ASP A 110 -10.95 -13.04 -25.34
C ASP A 110 -12.08 -12.45 -26.23
N GLY A 111 -11.76 -11.38 -26.95
CA GLY A 111 -12.69 -10.69 -27.86
C GLY A 111 -13.74 -9.80 -27.19
N ARG A 112 -13.70 -9.60 -25.86
CA ARG A 112 -14.63 -8.73 -25.12
C ARG A 112 -13.91 -7.72 -24.23
N THR A 113 -14.54 -6.57 -24.00
CA THR A 113 -14.15 -5.67 -22.91
C THR A 113 -14.86 -6.08 -21.62
N HIS A 114 -14.28 -5.73 -20.47
CA HIS A 114 -14.83 -6.06 -19.17
C HIS A 114 -14.82 -4.84 -18.24
N GLN A 115 -15.75 -4.79 -17.30
CA GLN A 115 -15.74 -3.81 -16.21
C GLN A 115 -14.94 -4.38 -15.03
N TRP A 116 -13.73 -3.88 -14.83
CA TRP A 116 -12.82 -4.31 -13.78
C TRP A 116 -13.00 -3.49 -12.50
N LYS A 117 -13.02 -4.18 -11.36
CA LYS A 117 -13.06 -3.60 -10.00
C LYS A 117 -11.90 -4.17 -9.17
N PRO A 118 -11.34 -3.43 -8.20
CA PRO A 118 -10.27 -3.94 -7.36
C PRO A 118 -10.78 -5.04 -6.42
N LEU A 119 -9.93 -6.05 -6.21
CA LEU A 119 -10.01 -6.96 -5.06
C LEU A 119 -9.04 -6.45 -3.99
N TYR A 120 -9.50 -6.27 -2.76
CA TYR A 120 -8.63 -5.91 -1.64
C TYR A 120 -8.23 -7.21 -0.88
N PRO A 121 -6.95 -7.41 -0.51
CA PRO A 121 -6.51 -8.63 0.18
C PRO A 121 -7.28 -8.92 1.47
N ASP A 122 -7.63 -7.88 2.24
CA ASP A 122 -8.40 -7.99 3.50
C ASP A 122 -9.84 -8.52 3.34
N ASP A 123 -10.26 -8.83 2.12
CA ASP A 123 -11.62 -9.27 1.77
C ASP A 123 -11.68 -10.73 1.31
N TYR A 124 -10.53 -11.35 1.02
CA TYR A 124 -10.44 -12.68 0.40
C TYR A 124 -9.23 -13.46 0.91
N VAL A 125 -9.49 -14.62 1.53
CA VAL A 125 -8.49 -15.48 2.19
C VAL A 125 -7.44 -16.09 1.22
N HIS A 126 -7.66 -16.02 -0.09
CA HIS A 126 -6.86 -16.70 -1.12
C HIS A 126 -6.20 -15.76 -2.15
N ILE A 127 -6.07 -14.47 -1.83
CA ILE A 127 -5.38 -13.48 -2.66
C ILE A 127 -3.90 -13.36 -2.23
N SER A 128 -3.03 -12.84 -3.11
CA SER A 128 -1.62 -12.58 -2.78
C SER A 128 -1.52 -11.73 -1.51
N SER A 129 -0.70 -12.17 -0.56
CA SER A 129 -0.43 -11.45 0.69
C SER A 129 0.48 -10.23 0.52
N LYS A 130 0.97 -9.96 -0.70
CA LYS A 130 1.84 -8.81 -0.99
C LYS A 130 1.03 -7.52 -1.13
N PRO A 131 1.21 -6.52 -0.25
CA PRO A 131 0.34 -5.33 -0.25
C PRO A 131 0.45 -4.46 -1.52
N CYS A 132 1.45 -4.66 -2.37
CA CYS A 132 1.65 -3.90 -3.62
C CYS A 132 1.38 -4.69 -4.91
N ASP A 133 0.78 -5.87 -4.79
CA ASP A 133 0.08 -6.47 -5.92
C ASP A 133 -1.27 -5.73 -6.07
N LEU A 134 -1.63 -5.40 -7.32
CA LEU A 134 -2.95 -4.90 -7.69
C LEU A 134 -3.75 -6.07 -8.28
N HIS A 135 -4.74 -6.52 -7.53
CA HIS A 135 -5.72 -7.49 -7.98
C HIS A 135 -6.94 -6.77 -8.52
N CYS A 136 -7.32 -7.10 -9.75
CA CYS A 136 -8.56 -6.66 -10.37
C CYS A 136 -9.40 -7.89 -10.70
N THR A 137 -10.71 -7.80 -10.51
CA THR A 137 -11.68 -8.82 -10.91
C THR A 137 -12.74 -8.20 -11.81
N THR A 138 -13.41 -9.00 -12.62
CA THR A 138 -14.58 -8.57 -13.37
C THR A 138 -15.81 -8.44 -12.47
N ALA A 139 -16.82 -7.68 -12.90
CA ALA A 139 -18.03 -7.45 -12.10
C ALA A 139 -18.70 -8.75 -11.60
N ASP A 140 -18.69 -9.78 -12.45
CA ASP A 140 -19.21 -11.15 -12.28
C ASP A 140 -18.24 -12.13 -11.57
N GLY A 141 -17.03 -11.69 -11.23
CA GLY A 141 -16.00 -12.52 -10.58
C GLY A 141 -15.32 -13.56 -11.47
N GLN A 142 -15.72 -13.71 -12.74
CA GLN A 142 -15.28 -14.80 -13.62
C GLN A 142 -13.83 -14.69 -14.09
N ARG A 143 -13.25 -13.48 -14.10
CA ARG A 143 -11.87 -13.23 -14.53
C ARG A 143 -11.13 -12.38 -13.52
N GLN A 144 -9.88 -12.73 -13.28
CA GLN A 144 -8.98 -12.00 -12.40
C GLN A 144 -7.70 -11.63 -13.13
N LEU A 145 -7.14 -10.47 -12.77
CA LEU A 145 -5.88 -9.94 -13.26
C LEU A 145 -5.05 -9.52 -12.05
N MET A 146 -3.79 -9.95 -12.01
CA MET A 146 -2.81 -9.51 -11.02
C MET A 146 -1.66 -8.80 -11.74
N VAL A 147 -1.40 -7.56 -11.36
CA VAL A 147 -0.30 -6.72 -11.88
C VAL A 147 0.36 -5.96 -10.74
N PRO A 148 1.60 -5.48 -10.86
CA PRO A 148 2.18 -4.58 -9.87
C PRO A 148 1.36 -3.29 -9.74
N ALA A 149 1.06 -2.87 -8.51
CA ALA A 149 0.48 -1.56 -8.27
C ALA A 149 1.50 -0.45 -8.61
N ARG A 150 1.03 0.65 -9.21
CA ARG A 150 1.88 1.80 -9.55
C ARG A 150 2.46 2.46 -8.30
N ASP A 151 3.66 3.03 -8.43
CA ASP A 151 4.28 3.84 -7.37
C ASP A 151 3.31 4.95 -6.91
N GLY A 152 3.18 5.18 -5.61
CA GLY A 152 2.15 6.07 -5.04
C GLY A 152 0.82 5.39 -4.68
N THR A 153 0.65 4.09 -4.96
CA THR A 153 -0.55 3.35 -4.52
C THR A 153 -0.50 3.08 -3.03
N SER A 154 -1.55 3.45 -2.29
CA SER A 154 -1.67 3.13 -0.88
C SER A 154 -1.66 1.62 -0.61
N CYS A 155 -0.94 1.23 0.43
CA CYS A 155 -0.85 -0.12 0.96
C CYS A 155 -0.82 -0.08 2.49
N LYS A 156 -1.08 -1.21 3.15
CA LYS A 156 -1.00 -1.37 4.59
C LYS A 156 0.06 -2.42 4.90
N LEU A 157 0.89 -2.19 5.92
CA LEU A 157 1.88 -3.16 6.41
C LEU A 157 1.57 -3.44 7.88
N THR A 158 0.86 -4.54 8.15
CA THR A 158 0.21 -4.81 9.44
C THR A 158 -0.71 -3.63 9.82
N ASP A 159 -0.27 -2.69 10.65
CA ASP A 159 -1.01 -1.47 11.04
C ASP A 159 -0.37 -0.17 10.58
N LEU A 160 0.79 -0.23 9.92
CA LEU A 160 1.43 0.94 9.33
C LEU A 160 0.76 1.33 8.02
N ARG A 161 0.53 2.64 7.85
CA ARG A 161 0.18 3.24 6.56
C ARG A 161 1.42 3.22 5.68
N GLY A 162 1.28 2.78 4.44
CA GLY A 162 2.37 2.70 3.49
C GLY A 162 1.96 3.09 2.08
N VAL A 163 2.97 3.16 1.22
CA VAL A 163 2.80 3.42 -0.21
C VAL A 163 3.70 2.52 -1.03
N CYS A 164 3.19 2.09 -2.17
CA CYS A 164 3.93 1.26 -3.10
C CYS A 164 5.06 2.07 -3.75
N VAL A 165 6.25 1.48 -3.73
CA VAL A 165 7.47 2.00 -4.34
C VAL A 165 8.25 0.80 -4.90
N SER A 166 8.48 0.75 -6.22
CA SER A 166 9.13 -0.39 -6.89
C SER A 166 8.54 -1.76 -6.52
N GLY A 167 7.21 -1.83 -6.37
CA GLY A 167 6.49 -3.06 -6.00
C GLY A 167 6.61 -3.49 -4.53
N LYS A 168 7.26 -2.70 -3.66
CA LYS A 168 7.30 -2.91 -2.21
C LYS A 168 6.40 -1.92 -1.49
N CYS A 169 5.84 -2.32 -0.36
CA CYS A 169 5.05 -1.43 0.50
C CYS A 169 5.99 -0.75 1.51
N GLU A 170 6.30 0.52 1.26
CA GLU A 170 7.21 1.30 2.08
C GLU A 170 6.43 2.17 3.08
N PRO A 171 6.86 2.27 4.34
CA PRO A 171 6.08 2.96 5.39
C PRO A 171 6.06 4.48 5.18
N ILE A 172 4.94 5.08 5.55
CA ILE A 172 4.80 6.54 5.71
C ILE A 172 4.68 6.83 7.20
N GLY A 173 5.59 7.64 7.73
CA GLY A 173 5.52 8.10 9.10
C GLY A 173 4.30 9.00 9.35
N CYS A 174 3.87 9.10 10.60
CA CYS A 174 2.76 9.97 11.01
C CYS A 174 3.05 11.47 10.79
N ASP A 175 4.32 11.82 10.59
CA ASP A 175 4.84 13.12 10.17
C ASP A 175 4.64 13.40 8.66
N GLY A 176 4.17 12.42 7.90
CA GLY A 176 4.00 12.51 6.45
C GLY A 176 5.29 12.32 5.66
N VAL A 177 6.33 11.72 6.25
CA VAL A 177 7.62 11.46 5.60
C VAL A 177 7.73 9.98 5.18
N LEU A 178 8.16 9.74 3.94
CA LEU A 178 8.41 8.38 3.44
C LEU A 178 9.62 7.77 4.14
N PHE A 179 9.55 6.50 4.51
CA PHE A 179 10.56 5.78 5.30
C PHE A 179 10.78 6.31 6.73
N SER A 180 9.97 7.26 7.22
CA SER A 180 10.01 7.66 8.62
C SER A 180 9.50 6.54 9.53
N THR A 181 10.18 6.35 10.66
CA THR A 181 9.82 5.39 11.70
C THR A 181 8.76 5.92 12.66
N HIS A 182 8.30 7.17 12.48
CA HIS A 182 7.34 7.78 13.39
C HIS A 182 5.95 7.20 13.23
N THR A 183 5.36 6.69 14.32
CA THR A 183 4.03 6.09 14.33
C THR A 183 3.00 6.97 15.05
N LEU A 184 1.73 6.79 14.69
CA LEU A 184 0.63 7.30 15.48
C LEU A 184 0.55 6.52 16.80
N ASP A 185 0.17 7.21 17.89
CA ASP A 185 -0.30 6.57 19.10
C ASP A 185 -1.74 6.06 18.94
N LYS A 186 -2.28 5.43 19.99
CA LYS A 186 -3.69 4.96 20.03
C LYS A 186 -4.72 6.09 19.91
N CYS A 187 -4.33 7.35 20.08
CA CYS A 187 -5.18 8.53 19.92
C CYS A 187 -5.15 9.09 18.48
N GLY A 188 -4.24 8.61 17.63
CA GLY A 188 -4.00 9.19 16.32
C GLY A 188 -3.17 10.46 16.35
N VAL A 189 -2.35 10.65 17.39
CA VAL A 189 -1.35 11.71 17.53
C VAL A 189 0.03 11.15 17.14
N CYS A 190 0.78 11.89 16.33
CA CYS A 190 2.10 11.48 15.89
C CYS A 190 3.11 11.56 17.05
N GLN A 191 3.81 10.46 17.35
CA GLN A 191 4.71 10.36 18.52
C GLN A 191 4.01 10.71 19.86
N GLY A 192 2.70 10.49 19.95
CA GLY A 192 1.95 10.68 21.19
C GLY A 192 2.19 9.57 22.22
N ASP A 193 1.81 9.83 23.46
CA ASP A 193 1.87 8.90 24.60
C ASP A 193 0.57 8.11 24.81
N GLY A 194 -0.47 8.39 24.01
CA GLY A 194 -1.80 7.80 24.17
C GLY A 194 -2.63 8.38 25.32
N SER A 195 -2.24 9.52 25.92
CA SER A 195 -3.00 10.18 26.99
C SER A 195 -4.08 11.14 26.48
N SER A 196 -3.97 11.57 25.21
CA SER A 196 -4.75 12.66 24.60
C SER A 196 -6.17 12.28 24.15
N CYS A 197 -6.67 11.09 24.47
CA CYS A 197 -7.95 10.58 23.99
C CYS A 197 -8.72 9.76 25.03
N THR A 198 -10.00 9.54 24.77
CA THR A 198 -10.85 8.57 25.47
C THR A 198 -11.28 7.45 24.52
N HIS A 199 -11.27 6.23 25.03
CA HIS A 199 -11.81 5.06 24.32
C HIS A 199 -13.28 4.88 24.73
N VAL A 200 -14.18 4.91 23.77
CA VAL A 200 -15.62 4.73 23.98
C VAL A 200 -16.00 3.33 23.51
N THR A 201 -16.63 2.54 24.38
CA THR A 201 -17.12 1.19 24.05
C THR A 201 -18.58 1.04 24.43
N GLY A 202 -19.29 0.13 23.74
CA GLY A 202 -20.68 -0.18 24.07
C GLY A 202 -21.16 -1.49 23.45
N ASN A 203 -22.33 -1.92 23.92
CA ASN A 203 -22.95 -3.20 23.57
C ASN A 203 -24.45 -2.97 23.39
N TYR A 204 -24.94 -3.14 22.17
CA TYR A 204 -26.33 -2.95 21.80
C TYR A 204 -27.06 -4.29 21.81
N ARG A 205 -28.04 -4.40 22.72
CA ARG A 205 -28.91 -5.56 22.92
C ARG A 205 -30.32 -5.07 23.26
N LYS A 206 -31.20 -4.97 22.26
CA LYS A 206 -32.58 -4.50 22.47
C LYS A 206 -33.54 -5.69 22.59
N GLY A 207 -34.21 -5.78 23.75
CA GLY A 207 -34.96 -6.98 24.17
C GLY A 207 -36.32 -7.20 23.51
N ASN A 208 -36.92 -6.16 22.93
CA ASN A 208 -38.15 -6.24 22.11
C ASN A 208 -37.88 -5.48 20.81
N ALA A 209 -37.57 -6.20 19.74
CA ALA A 209 -37.19 -5.62 18.45
C ALA A 209 -38.43 -5.40 17.58
N HIS A 210 -38.83 -4.13 17.43
CA HIS A 210 -39.68 -3.73 16.30
C HIS A 210 -38.91 -4.01 15.00
N LEU A 211 -39.59 -4.59 14.01
CA LEU A 211 -39.03 -4.81 12.67
C LEU A 211 -38.65 -3.47 12.03
N GLY A 212 -37.53 -3.44 11.31
CA GLY A 212 -36.98 -2.25 10.67
C GLY A 212 -35.73 -1.70 11.37
N TYR A 213 -35.43 -0.43 11.14
CA TYR A 213 -34.17 0.19 11.59
C TYR A 213 -34.24 0.64 13.05
N SER A 214 -33.18 0.40 13.80
CA SER A 214 -32.92 0.98 15.12
C SER A 214 -31.53 1.59 15.19
N LEU A 215 -31.39 2.72 15.88
CA LEU A 215 -30.08 3.31 16.19
C LEU A 215 -29.32 2.41 17.18
N VAL A 216 -28.11 2.00 16.80
CA VAL A 216 -27.16 1.24 17.62
C VAL A 216 -26.34 2.21 18.47
N THR A 217 -25.75 3.21 17.82
CA THR A 217 -24.92 4.24 18.45
C THR A 217 -24.74 5.44 17.51
N HIS A 218 -24.46 6.61 18.08
CA HIS A 218 -23.99 7.79 17.36
C HIS A 218 -22.46 7.87 17.51
N ILE A 219 -21.78 8.13 16.39
CA ILE A 219 -20.34 8.35 16.34
C ILE A 219 -20.14 9.82 15.97
N PRO A 220 -19.59 10.66 16.86
CA PRO A 220 -19.41 12.08 16.56
C PRO A 220 -18.26 12.32 15.57
N ALA A 221 -18.20 13.55 15.04
CA ALA A 221 -17.06 14.01 14.25
C ALA A 221 -15.75 13.94 15.08
N GLY A 222 -14.63 13.64 14.43
CA GLY A 222 -13.32 13.46 15.04
C GLY A 222 -13.03 12.03 15.51
N ALA A 223 -14.00 11.11 15.43
CA ALA A 223 -13.84 9.73 15.86
C ALA A 223 -12.83 8.94 15.02
N ARG A 224 -11.99 8.15 15.70
CA ARG A 224 -10.92 7.31 15.15
C ARG A 224 -11.06 5.87 15.60
N ASP A 225 -10.38 4.96 14.91
CA ASP A 225 -10.36 3.52 15.21
C ASP A 225 -11.76 2.95 15.51
N ILE A 226 -12.70 3.25 14.62
CA ILE A 226 -14.09 2.86 14.73
C ILE A 226 -14.21 1.39 14.37
N GLN A 227 -14.80 0.59 15.27
CA GLN A 227 -15.12 -0.82 15.04
C GLN A 227 -16.53 -1.14 15.51
N ILE A 228 -17.40 -1.56 14.60
CA ILE A 228 -18.77 -2.03 14.86
C ILE A 228 -18.83 -3.50 14.44
N VAL A 229 -19.18 -4.40 15.35
CA VAL A 229 -19.07 -5.85 15.13
C VAL A 229 -20.31 -6.58 15.62
N GLU A 230 -20.94 -7.38 14.75
CA GLU A 230 -21.96 -8.35 15.12
C GLU A 230 -21.30 -9.50 15.91
N ARG A 231 -21.74 -9.72 17.15
CA ARG A 231 -21.16 -10.74 18.05
C ARG A 231 -21.85 -12.10 17.98
N LYS A 232 -22.94 -12.21 17.22
CA LYS A 232 -23.67 -13.45 17.00
C LYS A 232 -24.35 -13.39 15.63
N LYS A 233 -23.91 -14.24 14.68
CA LYS A 233 -24.46 -14.33 13.31
C LYS A 233 -25.99 -14.36 13.35
N SER A 234 -26.61 -13.36 12.74
CA SER A 234 -28.07 -13.18 12.68
C SER A 234 -28.53 -12.90 11.24
N ALA A 235 -29.81 -12.56 11.07
CA ALA A 235 -30.31 -12.07 9.79
C ALA A 235 -30.24 -10.53 9.69
N ASP A 236 -29.96 -9.84 10.80
CA ASP A 236 -30.00 -8.39 10.86
C ASP A 236 -28.89 -7.78 9.99
N VAL A 237 -29.00 -6.49 9.69
CA VAL A 237 -28.09 -5.78 8.78
C VAL A 237 -27.60 -4.48 9.42
N LEU A 238 -26.30 -4.38 9.68
CA LEU A 238 -25.65 -3.12 10.04
C LEU A 238 -25.74 -2.15 8.85
N ALA A 239 -26.21 -0.94 9.12
CA ALA A 239 -26.32 0.13 8.14
C ALA A 239 -25.68 1.41 8.69
N LEU A 240 -25.28 2.32 7.81
CA LEU A 240 -24.65 3.58 8.19
C LEU A 240 -25.37 4.74 7.52
N ALA A 241 -25.76 5.72 8.32
CA ALA A 241 -26.44 6.93 7.88
C ALA A 241 -25.71 8.18 8.39
N ASP A 242 -26.02 9.33 7.80
CA ASP A 242 -25.65 10.63 8.35
C ASP A 242 -26.56 11.03 9.53
N GLU A 243 -26.32 12.21 10.08
CA GLU A 243 -27.10 12.76 11.20
C GLU A 243 -28.52 13.18 10.81
N ALA A 244 -28.81 13.34 9.52
CA ALA A 244 -30.15 13.66 8.99
C ALA A 244 -30.97 12.39 8.66
N GLY A 245 -30.36 11.21 8.66
CA GLY A 245 -30.99 9.92 8.39
C GLY A 245 -30.88 9.44 6.94
N TYR A 246 -30.05 10.08 6.10
CA TYR A 246 -29.73 9.58 4.77
C TYR A 246 -28.69 8.46 4.87
N TYR A 247 -29.01 7.30 4.30
CA TYR A 247 -28.17 6.11 4.36
C TYR A 247 -27.06 6.14 3.30
N PHE A 248 -25.81 5.91 3.72
CA PHE A 248 -24.69 5.69 2.81
C PHE A 248 -24.70 4.27 2.21
N PHE A 249 -25.15 3.29 3.00
CA PHE A 249 -25.35 1.91 2.56
C PHE A 249 -26.35 1.18 3.46
N ASN A 250 -26.92 0.09 2.94
CA ASN A 250 -27.93 -0.75 3.59
C ASN A 250 -29.20 0.01 4.03
N GLY A 251 -29.53 1.09 3.31
CA GLY A 251 -30.77 1.86 3.49
C GLY A 251 -31.95 1.31 2.69
N ASN A 252 -33.15 1.86 2.92
CA ASN A 252 -34.37 1.53 2.16
C ASN A 252 -34.70 0.03 2.07
N PHE A 253 -34.36 -0.75 3.10
CA PHE A 253 -34.56 -2.21 3.16
C PHE A 253 -33.87 -2.99 2.03
N LYS A 254 -32.79 -2.42 1.48
CA LYS A 254 -31.94 -3.06 0.46
C LYS A 254 -30.54 -3.29 1.04
N VAL A 255 -30.00 -4.49 0.85
CA VAL A 255 -28.61 -4.80 1.22
C VAL A 255 -27.68 -4.45 0.07
N ASP A 256 -26.65 -3.67 0.36
CA ASP A 256 -25.55 -3.35 -0.56
C ASP A 256 -24.45 -4.41 -0.47
N SER A 257 -23.72 -4.60 -1.58
CA SER A 257 -22.59 -5.52 -1.60
C SER A 257 -21.44 -5.02 -0.70
N PRO A 258 -20.80 -5.91 0.09
CA PRO A 258 -19.60 -5.60 0.86
C PRO A 258 -18.52 -4.91 0.03
N LYS A 259 -18.07 -3.73 0.47
CA LYS A 259 -17.02 -2.94 -0.20
C LYS A 259 -16.43 -1.85 0.72
N ASN A 260 -15.45 -1.12 0.22
CA ASN A 260 -14.95 0.10 0.84
C ASN A 260 -15.75 1.30 0.33
N PHE A 261 -16.10 2.21 1.22
CA PHE A 261 -16.82 3.46 0.94
C PHE A 261 -16.00 4.65 1.42
N ASN A 262 -16.01 5.77 0.69
CA ASN A 262 -15.48 7.04 1.17
C ASN A 262 -16.63 7.78 1.86
N ILE A 263 -16.62 7.86 3.19
CA ILE A 263 -17.69 8.42 4.01
C ILE A 263 -17.05 9.25 5.13
N ALA A 264 -17.60 10.43 5.43
CA ALA A 264 -17.14 11.30 6.51
C ALA A 264 -15.61 11.55 6.50
N GLY A 265 -14.99 11.74 5.32
CA GLY A 265 -13.55 12.00 5.18
C GLY A 265 -12.64 10.79 5.44
N THR A 266 -13.18 9.59 5.62
CA THR A 266 -12.41 8.36 5.86
C THR A 266 -12.88 7.20 4.97
N VAL A 267 -12.08 6.14 4.89
CA VAL A 267 -12.48 4.88 4.24
C VAL A 267 -13.20 4.03 5.28
N VAL A 268 -14.48 3.76 5.03
CA VAL A 268 -15.32 2.84 5.80
C VAL A 268 -15.33 1.48 5.11
N LYS A 269 -14.86 0.45 5.81
CA LYS A 269 -14.87 -0.95 5.36
C LYS A 269 -16.09 -1.65 5.94
N TYR A 270 -17.10 -1.94 5.11
CA TYR A 270 -18.28 -2.73 5.49
C TYR A 270 -18.19 -4.15 4.93
N ARG A 271 -18.23 -5.17 5.81
CA ARG A 271 -18.17 -6.59 5.44
C ARG A 271 -19.29 -7.38 6.09
N ARG A 272 -19.82 -8.34 5.34
CA ARG A 272 -20.90 -9.24 5.71
C ARG A 272 -20.67 -10.57 4.99
N PRO A 273 -20.90 -11.74 5.64
CA PRO A 273 -20.98 -13.01 4.93
C PRO A 273 -22.08 -12.96 3.85
N MET A 274 -21.74 -13.31 2.63
CA MET A 274 -22.67 -13.39 1.49
C MET A 274 -23.46 -14.70 1.49
N ASP A 275 -22.94 -15.74 2.17
CA ASP A 275 -23.58 -17.05 2.33
C ASP A 275 -23.82 -17.41 3.82
N VAL A 276 -24.85 -18.22 4.06
CA VAL A 276 -25.09 -18.93 5.33
C VAL A 276 -23.91 -19.85 5.66
N TYR A 277 -23.29 -20.49 4.66
CA TYR A 277 -22.13 -21.38 4.83
C TYR A 277 -20.80 -20.64 5.03
N GLU A 278 -20.70 -19.36 4.67
CA GLU A 278 -19.49 -18.57 4.91
C GLU A 278 -19.28 -18.35 6.43
N THR A 279 -18.06 -18.67 6.88
CA THR A 279 -17.59 -18.43 8.23
C THR A 279 -17.23 -16.96 8.39
N GLY A 280 -17.96 -16.25 9.26
CA GLY A 280 -17.75 -14.83 9.49
C GLY A 280 -18.91 -14.17 10.24
N ILE A 281 -18.72 -12.90 10.53
CA ILE A 281 -19.66 -12.00 11.22
C ILE A 281 -19.71 -10.69 10.45
N GLU A 282 -20.83 -9.97 10.55
CA GLU A 282 -20.94 -8.63 9.95
C GLU A 282 -20.15 -7.58 10.75
N TYR A 283 -19.45 -6.69 10.06
CA TYR A 283 -18.72 -5.59 10.69
C TYR A 283 -18.59 -4.33 9.81
N ILE A 284 -18.44 -3.19 10.48
CA ILE A 284 -18.05 -1.91 9.90
C ILE A 284 -16.79 -1.45 10.64
N VAL A 285 -15.70 -1.18 9.93
CA VAL A 285 -14.49 -0.57 10.53
C VAL A 285 -14.03 0.66 9.75
N ALA A 286 -13.53 1.67 10.45
CA ALA A 286 -13.00 2.90 9.84
C ALA A 286 -11.89 3.52 10.69
N GLN A 287 -10.79 3.92 10.05
CA GLN A 287 -9.63 4.46 10.77
C GLN A 287 -9.82 5.90 11.27
N GLY A 288 -10.66 6.69 10.59
CA GLY A 288 -10.88 8.09 10.91
C GLY A 288 -9.65 9.01 10.65
N PRO A 289 -9.70 10.26 11.15
CA PRO A 289 -10.82 10.86 11.89
C PRO A 289 -12.04 11.06 10.98
N THR A 290 -13.25 10.96 11.52
CA THR A 290 -14.48 11.39 10.82
C THR A 290 -14.54 12.92 10.74
N ASN A 291 -15.03 13.49 9.64
CA ASN A 291 -15.24 14.94 9.50
C ASN A 291 -16.69 15.40 9.76
N GLN A 292 -17.61 14.46 10.01
CA GLN A 292 -19.01 14.68 10.37
C GLN A 292 -19.49 13.53 11.28
N GLY A 293 -20.62 13.70 11.96
CA GLY A 293 -21.22 12.61 12.73
C GLY A 293 -21.82 11.50 11.85
N LEU A 294 -21.95 10.32 12.43
CA LEU A 294 -22.47 9.12 11.77
C LEU A 294 -23.42 8.36 12.70
N ASN A 295 -24.56 7.94 12.15
CA ASN A 295 -25.53 7.09 12.82
C ASN A 295 -25.31 5.63 12.40
N VAL A 296 -24.88 4.80 13.35
CA VAL A 296 -24.82 3.35 13.16
C VAL A 296 -26.20 2.79 13.42
N MET A 297 -26.79 2.18 12.39
CA MET A 297 -28.12 1.61 12.41
C MET A 297 -28.04 0.08 12.35
N VAL A 298 -29.05 -0.60 12.86
CA VAL A 298 -29.30 -2.03 12.59
C VAL A 298 -30.71 -2.19 12.04
N TRP A 299 -30.83 -2.80 10.86
CA TRP A 299 -32.09 -3.29 10.34
C TRP A 299 -32.36 -4.66 10.94
N ASN A 300 -33.36 -4.73 11.81
CA ASN A 300 -33.86 -5.98 12.36
C ASN A 300 -34.87 -6.63 11.40
N GLN A 301 -34.60 -7.86 10.97
CA GLN A 301 -35.41 -8.55 9.95
C GLN A 301 -36.40 -9.58 10.51
N ASN A 302 -36.16 -10.12 11.71
CA ASN A 302 -36.89 -11.29 12.21
C ASN A 302 -37.31 -11.22 13.69
N GLY A 303 -37.25 -10.04 14.31
CA GLY A 303 -37.65 -9.81 15.70
C GLY A 303 -36.69 -10.34 16.77
N LYS A 304 -35.61 -11.05 16.38
CA LYS A 304 -34.60 -11.53 17.35
C LYS A 304 -33.73 -10.37 17.81
N SER A 305 -33.36 -10.32 19.08
CA SER A 305 -32.45 -9.28 19.58
C SER A 305 -31.09 -9.35 18.89
N PRO A 306 -30.62 -8.28 18.22
CA PRO A 306 -29.25 -8.18 17.76
C PRO A 306 -28.28 -8.15 18.96
N SER A 307 -27.04 -8.53 18.70
CA SER A 307 -25.95 -8.49 19.67
C SER A 307 -24.74 -7.84 19.03
N ILE A 308 -24.69 -6.51 19.05
CA ILE A 308 -23.65 -5.71 18.38
C ILE A 308 -22.77 -5.05 19.43
N THR A 309 -21.45 -5.10 19.26
CA THR A 309 -20.53 -4.25 20.04
C THR A 309 -19.98 -3.15 19.15
N PHE A 310 -19.76 -1.99 19.75
CA PHE A 310 -19.11 -0.86 19.09
C PHE A 310 -17.99 -0.31 19.96
N GLU A 311 -16.92 0.15 19.32
CA GLU A 311 -15.87 0.92 19.94
C GLU A 311 -15.30 1.97 18.98
N TYR A 312 -14.81 3.07 19.55
CA TYR A 312 -14.09 4.14 18.84
C TYR A 312 -13.31 5.01 19.83
N THR A 313 -12.37 5.78 19.32
CA THR A 313 -11.54 6.71 20.08
C THR A 313 -11.86 8.17 19.75
N LEU A 314 -11.97 9.02 20.77
CA LEU A 314 -12.14 10.47 20.64
C LEU A 314 -10.95 11.21 21.25
N LEU A 315 -10.41 12.19 20.52
CA LEU A 315 -9.44 13.13 21.09
C LEU A 315 -10.12 13.98 22.18
N GLN A 316 -9.47 14.11 23.33
CA GLN A 316 -9.92 15.02 24.37
C GLN A 316 -9.70 16.47 23.91
N PRO A 317 -10.66 17.38 24.14
CA PRO A 317 -10.40 18.81 24.00
C PRO A 317 -9.21 19.20 24.88
N PRO A 318 -8.32 20.12 24.44
CA PRO A 318 -7.30 20.66 25.32
C PRO A 318 -7.98 21.22 26.57
N ARG A 319 -7.51 20.81 27.76
CA ARG A 319 -8.06 21.31 29.02
C ARG A 319 -7.89 22.83 29.04
N CYS A 320 -8.98 23.56 28.87
CA CYS A 320 -9.02 24.98 29.15
C CYS A 320 -8.69 25.16 30.63
N TRP A 321 -7.49 25.61 30.95
CA TRP A 321 -7.19 26.13 32.27
C TRP A 321 -8.06 27.37 32.48
N ALA A 322 -9.10 27.23 33.30
CA ALA A 322 -9.83 28.38 33.82
C ALA A 322 -8.79 29.29 34.50
N SER A 323 -8.65 30.50 33.93
CA SER A 323 -7.77 31.55 34.43
C SER A 323 -8.50 32.40 35.46
#